data_AF-A0A9P1FME1-F1
#
_entry.id   AF-A0A9P1FME1-F1
#
_cell.length_a   1.000
_cell.length_b   1.000
_cell.length_c   1.000
_cell.angle_alpha   90.00
_cell.angle_beta   90.00
_cell.angle_gamma   90.00
#
_symmetry.space_group_name_H-M   'P 1'
#
loop_
_entity.id
_entity.type
_entity.pdbx_description
1 polymer ?
#
loop_
_entity_poly.entity_id
_entity_poly.type
_entity_poly.pdbx_seq_one_letter_code
_entity_poly.pdbx_strand_id
1 'polypeptide(L)'
;MKTIATLAVLLSAVSAKKLTLRSVKANQELATTTSCDKQKCPAAWRPKPNHHTLSGSTSADCCDKTCELFTCRGVYRSNEAYWGNVGNSPQVCCDKMCGTDFECDVGYVLADATAPGVSKKDCCQPKCQLFECTAPWAPSAAKKDVVASSAEECCEKTCAAVNCSLPGWAPNKSKELEIGSTPEDCCTPLCGNSAQVKCPFGSAVKDEDVNKTSDGTDEGCCAPQCKAYKCSDGFAPNVAKDDAFGASDEECCLPTCKKFECSMEMGWAPFPAVESDIGDNATQCCLATCKQWTCNATEGWLPYPEGAKDNTTGASNSICCMPACEKYSCSSAKGLMKIPTAKTVGGTTDEECCESSKCDDVRNKMAKMEDKEVCNGLEKEKCLKKYAKVKQGNSPAIVMCSFDETYNLCRYDTDSAIKGGCTEI
;
A
#
# COMPACT_ATOMS: atom_id res chain seq x y z
N MET A 1 -6.62 53.96 -11.58
CA MET A 1 -5.96 55.06 -10.84
C MET A 1 -5.75 56.22 -11.78
N LYS A 2 -5.89 57.46 -11.29
CA LYS A 2 -5.43 58.75 -11.85
C LYS A 2 -5.33 58.90 -13.39
N THR A 3 -6.41 59.40 -13.98
CA THR A 3 -6.32 60.46 -14.99
C THR A 3 -5.57 61.67 -14.43
N ILE A 4 -4.66 62.27 -15.20
CA ILE A 4 -4.15 63.63 -14.96
C ILE A 4 -4.18 64.38 -16.29
N ALA A 5 -4.92 65.48 -16.32
CA ALA A 5 -4.90 66.49 -17.36
C ALA A 5 -4.39 67.81 -16.72
N THR A 6 -3.50 68.52 -17.41
CA THR A 6 -3.05 69.89 -17.06
C THR A 6 -2.47 70.49 -18.36
N LEU A 7 -2.95 71.62 -18.91
CA LEU A 7 -2.67 73.01 -18.47
C LEU A 7 -1.17 73.23 -18.21
N ALA A 8 -0.44 74.28 -18.60
CA ALA A 8 -0.67 75.50 -19.40
C ALA A 8 0.75 76.10 -19.72
N VAL A 9 1.03 77.28 -20.30
CA VAL A 9 0.24 78.44 -20.78
C VAL A 9 1.09 79.27 -21.80
N LEU A 10 0.64 80.49 -22.11
CA LEU A 10 1.34 81.67 -22.69
C LEU A 10 2.88 81.76 -22.40
N LEU A 11 3.74 82.35 -23.24
CA LEU A 11 3.79 83.79 -23.50
C LEU A 11 4.65 84.21 -24.73
N SER A 12 4.22 85.34 -25.30
CA SER A 12 4.80 86.19 -26.33
C SER A 12 6.27 86.62 -26.22
N ALA A 13 6.94 86.79 -27.38
CA ALA A 13 8.04 87.75 -27.58
C ALA A 13 8.16 88.25 -29.04
N VAL A 14 7.19 89.03 -29.54
CA VAL A 14 7.33 89.72 -30.85
C VAL A 14 8.25 90.93 -30.68
N SER A 15 9.55 90.74 -30.89
CA SER A 15 10.52 91.84 -30.91
C SER A 15 10.58 92.51 -32.28
N ALA A 16 9.80 93.58 -32.46
CA ALA A 16 9.87 94.46 -33.62
C ALA A 16 11.21 95.22 -33.66
N LYS A 17 12.23 94.64 -34.29
CA LYS A 17 13.57 95.26 -34.38
C LYS A 17 13.64 96.23 -35.56
N LYS A 18 13.41 97.50 -35.23
CA LYS A 18 13.56 98.71 -36.05
C LYS A 18 14.77 98.66 -36.98
N LEU A 19 14.54 98.41 -38.26
CA LEU A 19 15.59 98.38 -39.30
C LEU A 19 15.74 99.78 -39.91
N THR A 20 16.77 100.49 -39.48
CA THR A 20 17.18 101.77 -40.06
C THR A 20 17.62 101.58 -41.52
N LEU A 21 16.93 102.24 -42.46
CA LEU A 21 17.53 102.52 -43.76
C LEU A 21 18.79 103.38 -43.56
N ARG A 22 19.96 102.79 -43.83
CA ARG A 22 21.15 103.54 -44.23
C ARG A 22 21.41 103.24 -45.69
N SER A 23 21.44 104.29 -46.51
CA SER A 23 21.93 104.21 -47.88
C SER A 23 23.43 103.89 -47.85
N VAL A 24 23.77 102.65 -48.15
CA VAL A 24 25.16 102.25 -48.44
C VAL A 24 25.35 102.32 -49.95
N LYS A 25 26.42 102.99 -50.36
CA LYS A 25 26.76 103.25 -51.76
C LYS A 25 26.86 101.94 -52.54
N ALA A 26 26.32 101.93 -53.75
CA ALA A 26 26.63 100.91 -54.74
C ALA A 26 28.11 101.02 -55.15
N ASN A 27 28.97 100.23 -54.53
CA ASN A 27 30.23 99.84 -55.15
C ASN A 27 29.93 98.62 -56.03
N GLN A 28 29.92 98.83 -57.35
CA GLN A 28 30.22 97.73 -58.27
C GLN A 28 31.70 97.38 -58.11
N GLU A 29 32.04 96.59 -57.09
CA GLU A 29 33.27 95.80 -57.19
C GLU A 29 33.08 94.83 -58.34
N LEU A 30 33.86 95.05 -59.40
CA LEU A 30 33.98 94.15 -60.53
C LEU A 30 34.66 92.88 -60.01
N ALA A 31 33.86 91.95 -59.49
CA ALA A 31 34.34 90.75 -58.81
C ALA A 31 35.25 89.95 -59.76
N THR A 32 36.56 90.06 -59.54
CA THR A 32 37.56 89.30 -60.29
C THR A 32 37.36 87.83 -59.98
N THR A 33 36.76 87.11 -60.92
CA THR A 33 36.55 85.66 -60.88
C THR A 33 37.90 84.98 -60.68
N THR A 34 38.14 84.55 -59.44
CA THR A 34 39.40 83.93 -59.02
C THR A 34 39.30 82.44 -59.32
N SER A 35 40.39 81.79 -59.75
CA SER A 35 40.36 80.33 -59.90
C SER A 35 40.08 79.69 -58.53
N CYS A 36 39.14 78.76 -58.51
CA CYS A 36 38.78 78.01 -57.32
C CYS A 36 39.91 77.11 -56.80
N ASP A 37 40.99 76.88 -57.57
CA ASP A 37 42.24 76.21 -57.15
C ASP A 37 42.82 76.69 -55.81
N LYS A 38 42.73 77.99 -55.53
CA LYS A 38 43.39 78.62 -54.38
C LYS A 38 42.45 78.87 -53.21
N GLN A 39 41.16 78.55 -53.36
CA GLN A 39 40.14 78.85 -52.36
C GLN A 39 40.08 77.74 -51.30
N LYS A 40 40.43 78.07 -50.06
CA LYS A 40 40.24 77.16 -48.92
C LYS A 40 38.76 77.08 -48.56
N CYS A 41 38.21 75.87 -48.57
CA CYS A 41 36.84 75.63 -48.14
C CYS A 41 36.70 75.79 -46.61
N PRO A 42 35.59 76.38 -46.10
CA PRO A 42 35.32 76.45 -44.67
C PRO A 42 35.15 75.07 -44.01
N ALA A 43 35.08 75.04 -42.67
CA ALA A 43 34.62 73.86 -41.94
C ALA A 43 33.25 73.41 -42.46
N ALA A 44 33.03 72.09 -42.53
CA ALA A 44 31.84 71.47 -43.14
C ALA A 44 31.63 71.74 -44.67
N TRP A 45 32.72 72.04 -45.40
CA TRP A 45 32.76 72.09 -46.87
C TRP A 45 33.94 71.28 -47.43
N ARG A 46 33.89 70.91 -48.72
CA ARG A 46 34.99 70.28 -49.48
C ARG A 46 35.12 70.93 -50.86
N PRO A 47 36.32 70.96 -51.48
CA PRO A 47 36.48 71.46 -52.84
C PRO A 47 35.63 70.65 -53.83
N LYS A 48 34.99 71.32 -54.80
CA LYS A 48 34.28 70.64 -55.89
C LYS A 48 35.23 69.71 -56.66
N PRO A 49 34.80 68.54 -57.16
CA PRO A 49 35.67 67.64 -57.92
C PRO A 49 36.38 68.32 -59.11
N ASN A 50 35.74 69.31 -59.73
CA ASN A 50 36.25 70.09 -60.85
C ASN A 50 36.73 71.51 -60.48
N HIS A 51 37.01 71.80 -59.20
CA HIS A 51 37.38 73.16 -58.74
C HIS A 51 38.51 73.82 -59.55
N HIS A 52 39.47 73.06 -60.09
CA HIS A 52 40.55 73.56 -60.95
C HIS A 52 40.11 74.10 -62.33
N THR A 53 38.84 73.88 -62.72
CA THR A 53 38.22 74.46 -63.92
C THR A 53 37.14 75.50 -63.60
N LEU A 54 36.84 75.70 -62.31
CA LEU A 54 35.85 76.66 -61.86
C LEU A 54 36.52 77.99 -61.53
N SER A 55 35.84 79.08 -61.87
CA SER A 55 36.21 80.43 -61.42
C SER A 55 35.04 81.03 -60.65
N GLY A 56 35.36 81.71 -59.55
CA GLY A 56 34.39 82.15 -58.56
C GLY A 56 35.02 83.07 -57.53
N SER A 57 34.25 83.41 -56.50
CA SER A 57 34.76 84.19 -55.35
C SER A 57 34.16 83.76 -54.02
N THR A 58 33.07 82.99 -54.04
CA THR A 58 32.37 82.50 -52.85
C THR A 58 32.64 81.02 -52.62
N SER A 59 32.48 80.57 -51.37
CA SER A 59 32.56 79.13 -51.05
C SER A 59 31.51 78.32 -51.81
N ALA A 60 30.38 78.90 -52.21
CA ALA A 60 29.36 78.23 -53.02
C ALA A 60 29.79 78.02 -54.48
N ASP A 61 30.69 78.85 -55.01
CA ASP A 61 31.22 78.71 -56.37
C ASP A 61 32.24 77.55 -56.42
N CYS A 62 33.12 77.47 -55.43
CA CYS A 62 34.31 76.63 -55.44
C CYS A 62 34.23 75.34 -54.61
N CYS A 63 33.36 75.29 -53.61
CA CYS A 63 33.23 74.20 -52.66
C CYS A 63 31.80 73.67 -52.65
N ASP A 64 31.64 72.40 -52.31
CA ASP A 64 30.37 71.82 -51.96
C ASP A 64 30.24 71.71 -50.44
N LYS A 65 29.00 71.79 -49.95
CA LYS A 65 28.69 71.53 -48.54
C LYS A 65 28.88 70.05 -48.25
N THR A 66 29.43 69.72 -47.09
CA THR A 66 29.34 68.35 -46.59
C THR A 66 28.03 68.10 -45.86
N CYS A 67 27.75 66.84 -45.63
CA CYS A 67 26.58 66.36 -44.90
C CYS A 67 26.53 66.82 -43.43
N GLU A 68 27.64 67.33 -42.87
CA GLU A 68 27.69 68.01 -41.57
C GLU A 68 26.79 69.28 -41.54
N LEU A 69 26.58 69.95 -42.68
CA LEU A 69 25.61 71.06 -42.83
C LEU A 69 24.22 70.62 -43.28
N PHE A 70 23.96 69.31 -43.43
CA PHE A 70 22.70 68.81 -43.93
C PHE A 70 21.73 68.44 -42.80
N THR A 71 20.58 69.12 -42.73
CA THR A 71 19.55 68.80 -41.73
C THR A 71 18.66 67.65 -42.22
N CYS A 72 18.88 66.46 -41.66
CA CYS A 72 17.99 65.30 -41.83
C CYS A 72 16.57 65.62 -41.34
N ARG A 73 15.54 65.19 -42.08
CA ARG A 73 14.11 65.41 -41.77
C ARG A 73 13.30 64.13 -41.97
N GLY A 74 12.13 64.06 -41.33
CA GLY A 74 11.23 62.91 -41.43
C GLY A 74 11.85 61.63 -40.85
N VAL A 75 11.84 60.55 -41.63
CA VAL A 75 12.41 59.24 -41.26
C VAL A 75 13.94 59.19 -41.27
N TYR A 76 14.66 60.29 -41.54
CA TYR A 76 16.13 60.29 -41.60
C TYR A 76 16.76 60.89 -40.33
N ARG A 77 17.94 60.39 -39.92
CA ARG A 77 18.77 60.96 -38.82
C ARG A 77 20.22 61.13 -39.27
N SER A 78 20.91 62.12 -38.69
CA SER A 78 22.31 62.37 -38.99
C SER A 78 23.19 61.30 -38.36
N ASN A 79 24.12 60.75 -39.14
CA ASN A 79 25.19 59.89 -38.66
C ASN A 79 26.53 60.60 -38.88
N GLU A 80 27.37 60.65 -37.84
CA GLU A 80 28.68 61.31 -37.87
C GLU A 80 29.62 60.69 -38.94
N ALA A 81 29.43 59.40 -39.24
CA ALA A 81 30.16 58.70 -40.31
C ALA A 81 29.98 59.34 -41.70
N TYR A 82 28.87 60.05 -41.94
CA TYR A 82 28.61 60.71 -43.22
C TYR A 82 29.04 62.18 -43.26
N TRP A 83 29.48 62.79 -42.16
CA TRP A 83 29.80 64.22 -42.11
C TRP A 83 30.89 64.65 -43.10
N GLY A 84 31.75 63.73 -43.54
CA GLY A 84 32.75 63.96 -44.59
C GLY A 84 32.22 63.87 -46.03
N ASN A 85 31.05 63.26 -46.26
CA ASN A 85 30.46 63.10 -47.57
C ASN A 85 30.00 64.44 -48.15
N VAL A 86 30.11 64.58 -49.47
CA VAL A 86 29.58 65.72 -50.22
C VAL A 86 28.21 65.35 -50.78
N GLY A 87 27.18 66.12 -50.41
CA GLY A 87 25.81 65.85 -50.82
C GLY A 87 24.81 66.86 -50.27
N ASN A 88 23.61 66.86 -50.87
CA ASN A 88 22.49 67.73 -50.48
C ASN A 88 21.17 66.96 -50.36
N SER A 89 21.23 65.64 -50.19
CA SER A 89 20.07 64.75 -50.09
C SER A 89 20.15 63.87 -48.85
N PRO A 90 19.01 63.47 -48.26
CA PRO A 90 19.00 62.57 -47.10
C PRO A 90 19.71 61.24 -47.37
N GLN A 91 19.64 60.73 -48.61
CA GLN A 91 20.24 59.45 -49.00
C GLN A 91 21.79 59.44 -48.99
N VAL A 92 22.43 60.62 -49.04
CA VAL A 92 23.90 60.75 -49.01
C VAL A 92 24.40 61.15 -47.62
N CYS A 93 23.54 61.80 -46.83
CA CYS A 93 23.91 62.53 -45.62
C CYS A 93 23.31 62.02 -44.32
N CYS A 94 22.39 61.07 -44.38
CA CYS A 94 21.62 60.61 -43.23
C CYS A 94 21.41 59.10 -43.32
N ASP A 95 21.34 58.44 -42.16
CA ASP A 95 20.72 57.12 -42.13
C ASP A 95 19.21 57.29 -42.29
N LYS A 96 18.63 56.43 -43.11
CA LYS A 96 17.19 56.20 -43.07
C LYS A 96 16.92 55.35 -41.83
N MET A 97 16.03 55.83 -40.97
CA MET A 97 15.53 55.07 -39.84
C MET A 97 14.32 54.26 -40.28
N CYS A 98 14.03 53.21 -39.53
CA CYS A 98 12.83 52.42 -39.73
C CYS A 98 11.57 53.28 -39.60
N GLY A 99 11.46 54.09 -38.53
CA GLY A 99 10.39 55.08 -38.38
C GLY A 99 8.99 54.48 -38.23
N THR A 100 7.97 55.34 -38.11
CA THR A 100 6.56 54.93 -37.93
C THR A 100 5.89 54.48 -39.22
N ASP A 101 6.41 54.90 -40.36
CA ASP A 101 5.75 54.79 -41.66
C ASP A 101 6.05 53.43 -42.35
N PHE A 102 6.50 52.46 -41.55
CA PHE A 102 7.09 51.21 -42.00
C PHE A 102 6.15 50.03 -41.73
N GLU A 103 5.42 49.62 -42.77
CA GLU A 103 4.50 48.48 -42.69
C GLU A 103 5.28 47.17 -42.80
N CYS A 104 5.39 46.48 -41.66
CA CYS A 104 5.91 45.11 -41.59
C CYS A 104 4.87 44.09 -42.09
N ASP A 105 5.36 43.02 -42.71
CA ASP A 105 4.50 41.94 -43.20
C ASP A 105 3.85 41.14 -42.06
N VAL A 106 2.76 40.42 -42.35
CA VAL A 106 2.01 39.66 -41.35
C VAL A 106 2.93 38.68 -40.61
N GLY A 107 2.99 38.82 -39.28
CA GLY A 107 3.87 38.03 -38.42
C GLY A 107 5.20 38.69 -38.09
N TYR A 108 5.49 39.89 -38.58
CA TYR A 108 6.60 40.71 -38.13
C TYR A 108 6.10 41.94 -37.35
N VAL A 109 6.98 42.58 -36.58
CA VAL A 109 6.76 43.91 -36.01
C VAL A 109 7.98 44.79 -36.20
N LEU A 110 7.78 46.10 -36.11
CA LEU A 110 8.83 47.10 -36.08
C LEU A 110 9.69 46.89 -34.82
N ALA A 111 10.96 46.53 -35.00
CA ALA A 111 11.87 46.18 -33.90
C ALA A 111 12.18 47.39 -33.01
N ASP A 112 12.62 48.47 -33.65
CA ASP A 112 12.81 49.78 -33.04
C ASP A 112 12.63 50.85 -34.13
N ALA A 113 11.68 51.76 -33.93
CA ALA A 113 11.44 52.89 -34.84
C ALA A 113 12.65 53.83 -34.97
N THR A 114 13.57 53.77 -34.01
CA THR A 114 14.80 54.56 -33.92
C THR A 114 16.06 53.79 -34.30
N ALA A 115 15.95 52.55 -34.80
CA ALA A 115 17.05 51.86 -35.45
C ALA A 115 17.28 52.37 -36.89
N PRO A 116 18.54 52.47 -37.37
CA PRO A 116 18.84 52.71 -38.77
C PRO A 116 18.51 51.46 -39.59
N GLY A 117 17.82 51.64 -40.71
CA GLY A 117 17.38 50.53 -41.57
C GLY A 117 16.71 51.05 -42.84
N VAL A 118 17.01 50.40 -43.97
CA VAL A 118 16.52 50.83 -45.30
C VAL A 118 15.48 49.88 -45.89
N SER A 119 15.49 48.62 -45.47
CA SER A 119 14.67 47.52 -45.98
C SER A 119 13.79 46.87 -44.89
N LYS A 120 12.82 46.05 -45.32
CA LYS A 120 11.95 45.32 -44.38
C LYS A 120 12.75 44.39 -43.47
N LYS A 121 13.82 43.80 -43.99
CA LYS A 121 14.70 42.89 -43.24
C LYS A 121 15.46 43.59 -42.11
N ASP A 122 15.77 44.87 -42.25
CA ASP A 122 16.52 45.64 -41.25
C ASP A 122 15.60 46.14 -40.13
N CYS A 123 14.34 46.43 -40.46
CA CYS A 123 13.41 47.14 -39.61
C CYS A 123 12.36 46.27 -38.92
N CYS A 124 12.03 45.13 -39.51
CA CYS A 124 10.99 44.24 -39.04
C CYS A 124 11.60 42.97 -38.44
N GLN A 125 11.37 42.73 -37.16
CA GLN A 125 11.71 41.47 -36.50
C GLN A 125 10.53 40.50 -36.53
N PRO A 126 10.79 39.19 -36.69
CA PRO A 126 9.74 38.18 -36.69
C PRO A 126 9.13 38.02 -35.30
N LYS A 127 7.82 37.79 -35.26
CA LYS A 127 7.12 37.24 -34.10
C LYS A 127 7.35 35.73 -34.03
N CYS A 128 7.20 35.18 -32.84
CA CYS A 128 7.36 33.75 -32.60
C CYS A 128 6.47 32.83 -33.43
N GLN A 129 5.32 33.29 -33.91
CA GLN A 129 4.49 32.51 -34.84
C GLN A 129 5.15 32.16 -36.20
N LEU A 130 6.31 32.74 -36.51
CA LEU A 130 7.06 32.48 -37.75
C LEU A 130 8.23 31.48 -37.58
N PHE A 131 8.52 31.05 -36.35
CA PHE A 131 9.59 30.08 -36.08
C PHE A 131 9.02 28.67 -36.01
N GLU A 132 9.67 27.73 -36.71
CA GLU A 132 9.36 26.31 -36.61
C GLU A 132 10.10 25.70 -35.41
N CYS A 133 9.34 25.11 -34.48
CA CYS A 133 9.91 24.38 -33.35
C CYS A 133 10.19 22.93 -33.74
N THR A 134 11.45 22.52 -33.67
CA THR A 134 11.87 21.13 -33.89
C THR A 134 11.97 20.38 -32.55
N ALA A 135 11.68 19.09 -32.55
CA ALA A 135 11.74 18.26 -31.35
C ALA A 135 13.15 18.33 -30.71
N PRO A 136 13.27 18.46 -29.36
CA PRO A 136 12.21 18.29 -28.36
C PRO A 136 11.58 19.62 -27.89
N TRP A 137 11.27 20.53 -28.82
CA TRP A 137 10.63 21.81 -28.54
C TRP A 137 9.28 21.93 -29.27
N ALA A 138 8.32 22.63 -28.66
CA ALA A 138 7.00 22.92 -29.23
C ALA A 138 6.69 24.43 -29.22
N PRO A 139 5.78 24.92 -30.10
CA PRO A 139 5.40 26.33 -30.14
C PRO A 139 4.64 26.74 -28.87
N SER A 140 5.12 27.80 -28.20
CA SER A 140 4.40 28.37 -27.05
C SER A 140 3.24 29.25 -27.51
N ALA A 141 2.02 28.87 -27.12
CA ALA A 141 0.84 29.70 -27.36
C ALA A 141 0.93 31.07 -26.65
N ALA A 142 1.58 31.12 -25.48
CA ALA A 142 1.78 32.35 -24.72
C ALA A 142 2.78 33.31 -25.39
N LYS A 143 3.75 32.78 -26.14
CA LYS A 143 4.78 33.59 -26.82
C LYS A 143 4.43 33.98 -28.25
N LYS A 144 3.30 33.53 -28.82
CA LYS A 144 2.95 33.69 -30.26
C LYS A 144 3.24 35.09 -30.84
N ASP A 145 2.92 36.14 -30.09
CA ASP A 145 3.07 37.55 -30.49
C ASP A 145 4.37 38.23 -29.98
N VAL A 146 5.21 37.51 -29.25
CA VAL A 146 6.52 37.98 -28.76
C VAL A 146 7.49 38.12 -29.94
N VAL A 147 8.28 39.18 -29.91
CA VAL A 147 9.34 39.47 -30.88
C VAL A 147 10.58 38.66 -30.49
N ALA A 148 11.19 37.97 -31.46
CA ALA A 148 12.32 37.11 -31.19
C ALA A 148 13.33 37.11 -32.34
N SER A 149 14.55 36.72 -31.99
CA SER A 149 15.68 36.54 -32.89
C SER A 149 15.93 35.08 -33.25
N SER A 150 15.47 34.13 -32.45
CA SER A 150 15.66 32.69 -32.67
C SER A 150 14.46 31.83 -32.23
N ALA A 151 14.48 30.55 -32.65
CA ALA A 151 13.42 29.60 -32.28
C ALA A 151 13.45 29.26 -30.78
N GLU A 152 14.62 29.23 -30.15
CA GLU A 152 14.80 28.92 -28.72
C GLU A 152 14.12 29.94 -27.80
N GLU A 153 14.01 31.21 -28.23
CA GLU A 153 13.26 32.25 -27.51
C GLU A 153 11.74 31.98 -27.57
N CYS A 154 11.27 31.40 -28.66
CA CYS A 154 9.85 31.22 -29.02
C CYS A 154 9.24 29.88 -28.63
N CYS A 155 10.03 28.82 -28.66
CA CYS A 155 9.59 27.49 -28.33
C CYS A 155 9.67 27.28 -26.81
N GLU A 156 8.97 26.25 -26.34
CA GLU A 156 9.09 25.70 -25.00
C GLU A 156 9.47 24.23 -25.11
N LYS A 157 10.18 23.72 -24.10
CA LYS A 157 10.59 22.31 -24.08
C LYS A 157 9.35 21.43 -23.96
N THR A 158 9.31 20.36 -24.74
CA THR A 158 8.36 19.27 -24.48
C THR A 158 8.97 18.29 -23.48
N CYS A 159 8.14 17.40 -22.95
CA CYS A 159 8.59 16.33 -22.08
C CYS A 159 9.61 15.38 -22.70
N ALA A 160 9.71 15.30 -24.03
CA ALA A 160 10.82 14.64 -24.72
C ALA A 160 12.21 15.21 -24.36
N ALA A 161 12.29 16.46 -23.89
CA ALA A 161 13.54 17.09 -23.44
C ALA A 161 13.87 16.82 -21.96
N VAL A 162 12.94 16.25 -21.18
CA VAL A 162 13.09 16.09 -19.74
C VAL A 162 13.77 14.76 -19.43
N ASN A 163 14.85 14.82 -18.65
CA ASN A 163 15.61 13.63 -18.26
C ASN A 163 14.89 12.86 -17.13
N CYS A 164 14.07 11.88 -17.49
CA CYS A 164 13.41 10.98 -16.55
C CYS A 164 14.32 9.88 -15.96
N SER A 165 15.65 9.91 -16.16
CA SER A 165 16.58 8.94 -15.55
C SER A 165 16.95 9.24 -14.10
N LEU A 166 16.26 10.17 -13.44
CA LEU A 166 16.38 10.37 -12.00
C LEU A 166 15.81 9.16 -11.25
N PRO A 167 16.41 8.71 -10.12
CA PRO A 167 15.88 7.61 -9.33
C PRO A 167 14.42 7.82 -8.95
N GLY A 168 13.58 6.82 -9.19
CA GLY A 168 12.14 6.89 -8.91
C GLY A 168 11.27 7.48 -10.04
N TRP A 169 11.81 7.69 -11.24
CA TRP A 169 11.06 8.19 -12.40
C TRP A 169 11.26 7.34 -13.66
N ALA A 170 10.29 7.38 -14.56
CA ALA A 170 10.38 6.79 -15.89
C ALA A 170 9.75 7.72 -16.97
N PRO A 171 10.18 7.63 -18.24
CA PRO A 171 9.60 8.45 -19.32
C PRO A 171 8.11 8.20 -19.52
N ASN A 172 7.29 9.25 -19.47
CA ASN A 172 5.87 9.14 -19.78
C ASN A 172 5.60 9.37 -21.27
N LYS A 173 5.46 8.27 -22.02
CA LYS A 173 5.24 8.33 -23.48
C LYS A 173 3.95 9.03 -23.90
N SER A 174 2.90 9.08 -23.07
CA SER A 174 1.67 9.81 -23.43
C SER A 174 1.87 11.34 -23.37
N LYS A 175 2.87 11.80 -22.61
CA LYS A 175 3.19 13.23 -22.44
C LYS A 175 4.35 13.72 -23.31
N GLU A 176 5.00 12.89 -24.12
CA GLU A 176 6.25 13.22 -24.83
C GLU A 176 6.20 14.54 -25.65
N LEU A 177 5.02 14.87 -26.17
CA LEU A 177 4.74 16.09 -26.95
C LEU A 177 4.09 17.23 -26.14
N GLU A 178 3.73 17.01 -24.88
CA GLU A 178 3.22 18.05 -23.99
C GLU A 178 4.35 19.00 -23.57
N ILE A 179 4.01 20.29 -23.39
CA ILE A 179 4.95 21.29 -22.87
C ILE A 179 5.15 21.04 -21.38
N GLY A 180 6.41 20.90 -20.96
CA GLY A 180 6.77 20.66 -19.56
C GLY A 180 8.28 20.74 -19.37
N SER A 181 8.70 21.03 -18.13
CA SER A 181 10.11 21.34 -17.86
C SER A 181 10.68 20.60 -16.64
N THR A 182 9.81 19.98 -15.83
CA THR A 182 10.18 19.24 -14.63
C THR A 182 9.87 17.74 -14.79
N PRO A 183 10.56 16.86 -14.05
CA PRO A 183 10.18 15.45 -13.96
C PRO A 183 8.73 15.24 -13.54
N GLU A 184 8.20 16.08 -12.65
CA GLU A 184 6.82 16.04 -12.16
C GLU A 184 5.80 16.33 -13.27
N ASP A 185 6.11 17.23 -14.20
CA ASP A 185 5.26 17.48 -15.38
C ASP A 185 5.26 16.27 -16.33
N CYS A 186 6.44 15.67 -16.54
CA CYS A 186 6.78 14.96 -17.77
C CYS A 186 7.11 13.47 -17.62
N CYS A 187 7.38 13.01 -16.42
CA CYS A 187 7.75 11.64 -16.11
C CYS A 187 6.62 10.97 -15.31
N THR A 188 6.62 9.64 -15.32
CA THR A 188 5.74 8.85 -14.46
C THR A 188 6.55 8.40 -13.23
N PRO A 189 6.06 8.58 -11.99
CA PRO A 189 6.78 8.08 -10.83
C PRO A 189 6.75 6.55 -10.79
N LEU A 190 7.91 5.96 -10.53
CA LEU A 190 8.05 4.54 -10.26
C LEU A 190 7.54 4.22 -8.85
N CYS A 191 7.07 3.00 -8.62
CA CYS A 191 6.57 2.59 -7.30
C CYS A 191 7.59 2.79 -6.17
N GLY A 192 8.89 2.63 -6.43
CA GLY A 192 9.96 2.91 -5.47
C GLY A 192 10.12 4.38 -5.04
N ASN A 193 9.41 5.33 -5.67
CA ASN A 193 9.51 6.75 -5.36
C ASN A 193 8.66 7.13 -4.13
N SER A 194 9.20 6.84 -2.94
CA SER A 194 8.56 7.13 -1.64
C SER A 194 8.18 8.60 -1.37
N ALA A 195 8.63 9.55 -2.20
CA ALA A 195 8.19 10.94 -2.12
C ALA A 195 6.80 11.14 -2.76
N GLN A 196 6.51 10.38 -3.83
CA GLN A 196 5.30 10.47 -4.64
C GLN A 196 4.30 9.35 -4.32
N VAL A 197 4.77 8.11 -4.17
CA VAL A 197 3.95 6.93 -3.84
C VAL A 197 3.96 6.72 -2.33
N LYS A 198 2.78 6.76 -1.70
CA LYS A 198 2.63 6.64 -0.24
C LYS A 198 1.63 5.54 0.08
N CYS A 199 2.14 4.32 0.22
CA CYS A 199 1.29 3.20 0.56
C CYS A 199 0.47 3.44 1.85
N PRO A 200 -0.81 3.04 1.87
CA PRO A 200 -1.64 3.15 3.05
C PRO A 200 -1.09 2.29 4.20
N PHE A 201 -1.54 2.55 5.43
CA PHE A 201 -1.05 1.85 6.61
C PHE A 201 -1.17 0.33 6.47
N GLY A 202 -0.02 -0.36 6.57
CA GLY A 202 0.08 -1.80 6.44
C GLY A 202 0.04 -2.34 5.01
N SER A 203 0.26 -1.48 4.01
CA SER A 203 0.69 -1.88 2.66
C SER A 203 2.11 -1.39 2.38
N ALA A 204 2.81 -2.05 1.45
CA ALA A 204 4.13 -1.65 0.99
C ALA A 204 4.32 -1.94 -0.51
N VAL A 205 5.36 -1.37 -1.11
CA VAL A 205 5.79 -1.70 -2.47
C VAL A 205 6.63 -2.97 -2.41
N LYS A 206 6.35 -3.97 -3.25
CA LYS A 206 7.19 -5.17 -3.34
C LYS A 206 8.50 -4.85 -4.05
N ASP A 207 9.58 -5.55 -3.70
CA ASP A 207 10.89 -5.40 -4.37
C ASP A 207 10.82 -5.60 -5.90
N GLU A 208 9.98 -6.54 -6.35
CA GLU A 208 9.70 -6.82 -7.77
C GLU A 208 8.91 -5.69 -8.49
N ASP A 209 8.23 -4.84 -7.72
CA ASP A 209 7.37 -3.76 -8.21
C ASP A 209 8.05 -2.38 -8.15
N VAL A 210 9.18 -2.23 -7.44
CA VAL A 210 9.94 -0.96 -7.27
C VAL A 210 10.18 -0.21 -8.59
N ASN A 211 10.40 -0.95 -9.69
CA ASN A 211 10.68 -0.40 -11.02
C ASN A 211 9.46 -0.38 -11.97
N LYS A 212 8.26 -0.71 -11.49
CA LYS A 212 7.02 -0.52 -12.25
C LYS A 212 6.62 0.95 -12.22
N THR A 213 6.07 1.42 -13.34
CA THR A 213 5.40 2.72 -13.40
C THR A 213 4.10 2.65 -12.62
N SER A 214 3.90 3.54 -11.65
CA SER A 214 2.55 3.81 -11.17
C SER A 214 1.72 4.38 -12.33
N ASP A 215 0.42 4.14 -12.34
CA ASP A 215 -0.53 4.90 -13.17
C ASP A 215 -0.93 6.24 -12.52
N GLY A 216 -0.19 6.66 -11.49
CA GLY A 216 -0.53 7.76 -10.60
C GLY A 216 -1.44 7.36 -9.43
N THR A 217 -1.81 6.08 -9.29
CA THR A 217 -2.60 5.57 -8.16
C THR A 217 -1.78 4.65 -7.24
N ASP A 218 -2.12 4.63 -5.95
CA ASP A 218 -1.49 3.73 -4.98
C ASP A 218 -1.84 2.25 -5.25
N GLU A 219 -2.98 1.98 -5.92
CA GLU A 219 -3.53 0.65 -6.18
C GLU A 219 -2.62 -0.20 -7.09
N GLY A 220 -1.88 0.44 -8.01
CA GLY A 220 -0.94 -0.24 -8.91
C GLY A 220 0.43 -0.57 -8.28
N CYS A 221 0.77 0.03 -7.14
CA CYS A 221 2.12 -0.04 -6.54
C CYS A 221 2.17 -0.68 -5.15
N CYS A 222 1.09 -0.62 -4.38
CA CYS A 222 1.09 -0.98 -2.97
C CYS A 222 0.33 -2.29 -2.74
N ALA A 223 1.05 -3.34 -2.36
CA ALA A 223 0.48 -4.62 -1.94
C ALA A 223 0.23 -4.62 -0.42
N PRO A 224 -0.88 -5.22 0.06
CA PRO A 224 -1.13 -5.38 1.50
C PRO A 224 -0.07 -6.27 2.15
N GLN A 225 0.37 -5.88 3.34
CA GLN A 225 1.17 -6.69 4.25
C GLN A 225 0.28 -7.32 5.31
N CYS A 226 0.68 -8.46 5.86
CA CYS A 226 -0.15 -9.22 6.78
C CYS A 226 -0.54 -8.47 8.07
N LYS A 227 0.24 -7.48 8.52
CA LYS A 227 -0.15 -6.60 9.64
C LYS A 227 -1.41 -5.74 9.41
N ALA A 228 -1.82 -5.53 8.16
CA ALA A 228 -3.13 -4.93 7.83
C ALA A 228 -4.25 -5.95 7.69
N TYR A 229 -3.91 -7.23 7.52
CA TYR A 229 -4.89 -8.28 7.27
C TYR A 229 -5.68 -8.60 8.53
N LYS A 230 -7.00 -8.74 8.38
CA LYS A 230 -7.90 -9.13 9.48
C LYS A 230 -8.26 -10.60 9.30
N CYS A 231 -7.70 -11.43 10.18
CA CYS A 231 -7.98 -12.86 10.20
C CYS A 231 -9.47 -13.15 10.37
N SER A 232 -9.96 -14.17 9.66
CA SER A 232 -11.33 -14.67 9.77
C SER A 232 -11.56 -15.39 11.10
N ASP A 233 -12.83 -15.71 11.39
CA ASP A 233 -13.17 -16.51 12.58
C ASP A 233 -12.44 -17.86 12.59
N GLY A 234 -11.82 -18.16 13.73
CA GLY A 234 -10.96 -19.32 13.90
C GLY A 234 -9.49 -19.14 13.49
N PHE A 235 -9.05 -17.92 13.17
CA PHE A 235 -7.65 -17.59 12.91
C PHE A 235 -7.15 -16.43 13.78
N ALA A 236 -5.84 -16.41 14.09
CA ALA A 236 -5.16 -15.35 14.83
C ALA A 236 -3.99 -14.75 14.02
N PRO A 237 -3.64 -13.46 14.21
CA PRO A 237 -2.57 -12.80 13.45
C PRO A 237 -1.21 -13.50 13.60
N ASN A 238 -0.53 -13.73 12.48
CA ASN A 238 0.81 -14.31 12.47
C ASN A 238 1.88 -13.21 12.56
N VAL A 239 2.24 -12.81 13.78
CA VAL A 239 3.23 -11.75 14.03
C VAL A 239 4.60 -11.99 13.39
N ALA A 240 4.97 -13.26 13.09
CA ALA A 240 6.20 -13.59 12.38
C ALA A 240 6.15 -13.26 10.88
N LYS A 241 4.97 -12.91 10.36
CA LYS A 241 4.70 -12.53 8.97
C LYS A 241 4.20 -11.10 8.81
N ASP A 242 4.18 -10.25 9.85
CA ASP A 242 3.59 -8.90 9.82
C ASP A 242 4.00 -8.04 8.60
N ASP A 243 5.27 -8.11 8.19
CA ASP A 243 5.82 -7.41 7.02
C ASP A 243 5.79 -8.21 5.71
N ALA A 244 5.39 -9.48 5.73
CA ALA A 244 5.20 -10.28 4.53
C ALA A 244 3.95 -9.81 3.76
N PHE A 245 3.98 -9.95 2.43
CA PHE A 245 2.84 -9.66 1.58
C PHE A 245 1.85 -10.83 1.59
N GLY A 246 0.56 -10.52 1.71
CA GLY A 246 -0.51 -11.52 1.69
C GLY A 246 -1.90 -10.91 1.86
N ALA A 247 -2.91 -11.67 1.45
CA ALA A 247 -4.31 -11.26 1.43
C ALA A 247 -5.30 -12.39 1.83
N SER A 248 -4.81 -13.49 2.40
CA SER A 248 -5.64 -14.58 2.95
C SER A 248 -5.21 -15.03 4.35
N ASP A 249 -6.08 -15.77 5.04
CA ASP A 249 -5.79 -16.37 6.35
C ASP A 249 -4.59 -17.33 6.31
N GLU A 250 -4.44 -18.11 5.24
CA GLU A 250 -3.33 -19.05 5.04
C GLU A 250 -1.99 -18.32 4.84
N GLU A 251 -2.03 -17.15 4.20
CA GLU A 251 -0.86 -16.31 4.01
C GLU A 251 -0.48 -15.56 5.28
N CYS A 252 -1.45 -14.99 6.01
CA CYS A 252 -1.21 -13.97 7.04
C CYS A 252 -1.54 -14.35 8.48
N CYS A 253 -2.21 -15.47 8.71
CA CYS A 253 -2.71 -15.87 10.02
C CYS A 253 -2.18 -17.25 10.43
N LEU A 254 -2.55 -17.67 11.64
CA LEU A 254 -2.35 -19.01 12.18
C LEU A 254 -3.71 -19.56 12.62
N PRO A 255 -3.99 -20.86 12.40
CA PRO A 255 -5.22 -21.46 12.88
C PRO A 255 -5.26 -21.43 14.41
N THR A 256 -6.43 -21.11 14.95
CA THR A 256 -6.73 -21.27 16.37
C THR A 256 -7.42 -22.61 16.60
N CYS A 257 -7.47 -23.04 17.86
CA CYS A 257 -8.12 -24.28 18.24
C CYS A 257 -9.61 -24.37 17.87
N LYS A 258 -10.29 -23.24 17.62
CA LYS A 258 -11.63 -23.20 17.00
C LYS A 258 -11.72 -23.90 15.64
N LYS A 259 -10.65 -23.86 14.85
CA LYS A 259 -10.54 -24.53 13.54
C LYS A 259 -10.15 -26.00 13.66
N PHE A 260 -9.74 -26.47 14.84
CA PHE A 260 -9.26 -27.83 15.04
C PHE A 260 -10.41 -28.78 15.42
N GLU A 261 -10.61 -29.82 14.61
CA GLU A 261 -11.65 -30.84 14.86
C GLU A 261 -11.18 -31.91 15.85
N CYS A 262 -11.73 -31.88 17.07
CA CYS A 262 -11.45 -32.89 18.09
C CYS A 262 -12.17 -34.22 17.77
N SER A 263 -11.39 -35.26 17.45
CA SER A 263 -11.93 -36.59 17.18
C SER A 263 -12.34 -37.34 18.45
N MET A 264 -13.65 -37.40 18.70
CA MET A 264 -14.24 -38.20 19.79
C MET A 264 -13.91 -39.70 19.65
N GLU A 265 -13.80 -40.23 18.43
CA GLU A 265 -13.40 -41.62 18.20
C GLU A 265 -11.99 -41.90 18.71
N MET A 266 -11.09 -40.92 18.60
CA MET A 266 -9.74 -40.95 19.15
C MET A 266 -9.67 -40.49 20.61
N GLY A 267 -10.80 -40.24 21.28
CA GLY A 267 -10.86 -39.85 22.69
C GLY A 267 -10.50 -38.39 22.97
N TRP A 268 -10.85 -37.48 22.06
CA TRP A 268 -10.64 -36.04 22.20
C TRP A 268 -11.95 -35.27 22.04
N ALA A 269 -12.25 -34.36 22.97
CA ALA A 269 -13.40 -33.47 22.94
C ALA A 269 -12.98 -31.99 22.84
N PRO A 270 -13.82 -31.09 22.27
CA PRO A 270 -13.52 -29.66 22.20
C PRO A 270 -13.17 -29.05 23.56
N PHE A 271 -12.23 -28.10 23.59
CA PHE A 271 -11.86 -27.36 24.80
C PHE A 271 -12.21 -25.86 24.66
N PRO A 272 -13.39 -25.40 25.11
CA PRO A 272 -13.83 -24.02 24.89
C PRO A 272 -12.93 -22.94 25.53
N ALA A 273 -12.15 -23.28 26.56
CA ALA A 273 -11.28 -22.32 27.24
C ALA A 273 -10.06 -21.89 26.42
N VAL A 274 -9.68 -22.67 25.39
CA VAL A 274 -8.54 -22.41 24.49
C VAL A 274 -8.99 -22.17 23.05
N GLU A 275 -10.29 -21.99 22.79
CA GLU A 275 -10.86 -21.85 21.43
C GLU A 275 -10.15 -20.77 20.61
N SER A 276 -9.71 -19.67 21.24
CA SER A 276 -8.99 -18.56 20.61
C SER A 276 -7.47 -18.69 20.62
N ASP A 277 -6.91 -19.72 21.26
CA ASP A 277 -5.47 -19.95 21.31
C ASP A 277 -4.96 -20.54 19.99
N ILE A 278 -3.73 -20.21 19.60
CA ILE A 278 -3.08 -20.76 18.41
C ILE A 278 -2.74 -22.23 18.66
N GLY A 279 -3.21 -23.12 17.79
CA GLY A 279 -2.93 -24.55 17.89
C GLY A 279 -3.45 -25.33 16.69
N ASP A 280 -2.75 -26.41 16.36
CA ASP A 280 -2.97 -27.23 15.15
C ASP A 280 -3.10 -28.74 15.47
N ASN A 281 -3.16 -29.11 16.76
CA ASN A 281 -3.15 -30.50 17.21
C ASN A 281 -4.04 -30.71 18.46
N ALA A 282 -4.46 -31.96 18.65
CA ALA A 282 -5.41 -32.32 19.70
C ALA A 282 -4.89 -32.05 21.12
N THR A 283 -3.57 -32.17 21.37
CA THR A 283 -2.98 -31.90 22.69
C THR A 283 -3.00 -30.43 23.10
N GLN A 284 -3.09 -29.50 22.14
CA GLN A 284 -3.28 -28.07 22.41
C GLN A 284 -4.77 -27.71 22.46
N CYS A 285 -5.58 -28.26 21.55
CA CYS A 285 -6.92 -27.76 21.26
C CYS A 285 -8.09 -28.55 21.86
N CYS A 286 -7.81 -29.74 22.41
CA CYS A 286 -8.84 -30.66 22.88
C CYS A 286 -8.60 -31.09 24.32
N LEU A 287 -9.68 -31.42 25.03
CA LEU A 287 -9.61 -32.16 26.28
C LEU A 287 -9.55 -33.66 25.96
N ALA A 288 -8.62 -34.36 26.61
CA ALA A 288 -8.64 -35.82 26.64
C ALA A 288 -9.95 -36.31 27.31
N THR A 289 -10.59 -37.28 26.67
CA THR A 289 -11.72 -38.00 27.27
C THR A 289 -11.24 -39.24 28.00
N CYS A 290 -12.13 -39.84 28.79
CA CYS A 290 -11.83 -41.06 29.54
C CYS A 290 -11.42 -42.26 28.67
N LYS A 291 -11.67 -42.22 27.35
CA LYS A 291 -11.14 -43.20 26.39
C LYS A 291 -9.62 -43.19 26.28
N GLN A 292 -8.98 -42.03 26.53
CA GLN A 292 -7.52 -41.89 26.64
C GLN A 292 -6.99 -42.21 28.06
N TRP A 293 -7.87 -42.44 29.03
CA TRP A 293 -7.49 -42.64 30.43
C TRP A 293 -7.34 -44.12 30.79
N THR A 294 -6.15 -44.52 31.23
CA THR A 294 -5.89 -45.89 31.71
C THR A 294 -6.19 -46.02 33.20
N CYS A 295 -7.20 -46.81 33.55
CA CYS A 295 -7.57 -47.07 34.94
C CYS A 295 -6.51 -47.92 35.67
N ASN A 296 -6.05 -47.45 36.83
CA ASN A 296 -5.06 -48.17 37.62
C ASN A 296 -5.70 -49.31 38.46
N ALA A 297 -5.70 -50.51 37.90
CA ALA A 297 -6.20 -51.72 38.57
C ALA A 297 -5.48 -52.02 39.90
N THR A 298 -4.19 -51.66 40.06
CA THR A 298 -3.45 -51.89 41.31
C THR A 298 -3.90 -50.98 42.45
N GLU A 299 -4.45 -49.81 42.13
CA GLU A 299 -5.11 -48.91 43.08
C GLU A 299 -6.58 -49.29 43.32
N GLY A 300 -7.10 -50.33 42.65
CA GLY A 300 -8.50 -50.73 42.72
C GLY A 300 -9.42 -49.84 41.88
N TRP A 301 -8.99 -49.42 40.69
CA TRP A 301 -9.82 -48.73 39.69
C TRP A 301 -9.93 -49.55 38.41
N LEU A 302 -11.16 -49.71 37.92
CA LEU A 302 -11.50 -50.50 36.75
C LEU A 302 -12.16 -49.62 35.68
N PRO A 303 -11.99 -49.93 34.38
CA PRO A 303 -12.72 -49.23 33.32
C PRO A 303 -14.23 -49.46 33.46
N TYR A 304 -15.03 -48.51 32.99
CA TYR A 304 -16.47 -48.72 32.89
C TYR A 304 -16.78 -49.80 31.83
N PRO A 305 -17.76 -50.68 32.09
CA PRO A 305 -18.18 -51.67 31.10
C PRO A 305 -18.69 -50.97 29.83
N GLU A 306 -18.45 -51.61 28.68
CA GLU A 306 -18.90 -51.14 27.35
C GLU A 306 -18.46 -49.72 26.97
N GLY A 307 -17.43 -49.18 27.64
CA GLY A 307 -16.97 -47.81 27.39
C GLY A 307 -17.98 -46.74 27.81
N ALA A 308 -18.85 -47.02 28.79
CA ALA A 308 -19.95 -46.14 29.19
C ALA A 308 -19.55 -44.70 29.59
N LYS A 309 -18.24 -44.43 29.81
CA LYS A 309 -17.69 -43.10 30.03
C LYS A 309 -16.70 -42.61 28.98
N ASP A 310 -16.42 -43.35 27.90
CA ASP A 310 -15.39 -43.04 26.90
C ASP A 310 -15.47 -41.59 26.37
N ASN A 311 -16.68 -41.05 26.22
CA ASN A 311 -16.93 -39.69 25.73
C ASN A 311 -16.96 -38.60 26.82
N THR A 312 -16.70 -38.95 28.09
CA THR A 312 -16.64 -38.00 29.21
C THR A 312 -15.28 -37.33 29.24
N THR A 313 -15.23 -36.00 29.32
CA THR A 313 -13.98 -35.27 29.51
C THR A 313 -13.41 -35.48 30.91
N GLY A 314 -12.13 -35.82 31.01
CA GLY A 314 -11.50 -36.08 32.31
C GLY A 314 -10.16 -36.79 32.22
N ALA A 315 -9.32 -36.51 33.21
CA ALA A 315 -8.00 -37.11 33.38
C ALA A 315 -7.78 -37.56 34.84
N SER A 316 -8.73 -38.33 35.38
CA SER A 316 -8.62 -38.88 36.74
C SER A 316 -9.43 -40.16 36.91
N ASN A 317 -8.95 -41.05 37.78
CA ASN A 317 -9.63 -42.31 38.11
C ASN A 317 -11.07 -42.08 38.62
N SER A 318 -11.31 -41.05 39.45
CA SER A 318 -12.65 -40.73 39.97
C SER A 318 -13.66 -40.27 38.90
N ILE A 319 -13.19 -39.74 37.77
CA ILE A 319 -14.08 -39.35 36.66
C ILE A 319 -14.22 -40.53 35.69
N CYS A 320 -13.12 -41.17 35.33
CA CYS A 320 -13.03 -42.09 34.19
C CYS A 320 -13.13 -43.58 34.53
N CYS A 321 -13.01 -43.95 35.80
CA CYS A 321 -12.99 -45.32 36.26
C CYS A 321 -14.07 -45.55 37.32
N MET A 322 -14.48 -46.80 37.49
CA MET A 322 -15.26 -47.25 38.63
C MET A 322 -14.33 -47.88 39.68
N PRO A 323 -14.61 -47.74 40.98
CA PRO A 323 -13.85 -48.45 41.99
C PRO A 323 -14.11 -49.96 41.89
N ALA A 324 -13.05 -50.74 42.06
CA ALA A 324 -13.13 -52.18 42.23
C ALA A 324 -13.80 -52.51 43.57
N CYS A 325 -14.58 -53.58 43.61
CA CYS A 325 -15.23 -54.07 44.82
C CYS A 325 -14.23 -54.46 45.94
N GLU A 326 -12.95 -54.65 45.61
CA GLU A 326 -11.86 -54.78 46.58
C GLU A 326 -11.76 -53.55 47.51
N LYS A 327 -12.13 -52.35 47.05
CA LYS A 327 -12.17 -51.13 47.88
C LYS A 327 -13.49 -50.93 48.62
N TYR A 328 -14.57 -51.61 48.21
CA TYR A 328 -15.87 -51.54 48.91
C TYR A 328 -15.79 -52.17 50.31
N SER A 329 -16.77 -51.89 51.17
CA SER A 329 -16.88 -52.48 52.52
C SER A 329 -18.27 -53.06 52.73
N CYS A 330 -18.37 -54.39 52.69
CA CYS A 330 -19.63 -55.11 52.79
C CYS A 330 -20.30 -54.93 54.15
N SER A 331 -21.63 -54.84 54.16
CA SER A 331 -22.41 -54.70 55.39
C SER A 331 -22.34 -55.96 56.26
N SER A 332 -21.53 -55.89 57.33
CA SER A 332 -21.41 -56.94 58.34
C SER A 332 -22.73 -57.22 59.06
N ALA A 333 -23.58 -56.21 59.22
CA ALA A 333 -24.93 -56.36 59.80
C ALA A 333 -25.87 -57.22 58.95
N LYS A 334 -25.65 -57.29 57.62
CA LYS A 334 -26.35 -58.19 56.70
C LYS A 334 -25.70 -59.58 56.59
N GLY A 335 -24.57 -59.82 57.26
CA GLY A 335 -23.79 -61.06 57.12
C GLY A 335 -23.18 -61.22 55.73
N LEU A 336 -22.75 -60.13 55.10
CA LEU A 336 -22.17 -60.13 53.75
C LEU A 336 -20.63 -60.15 53.79
N MET A 337 -20.03 -60.77 52.77
CA MET A 337 -18.60 -60.78 52.47
C MET A 337 -18.33 -60.35 51.03
N LYS A 338 -17.09 -59.99 50.70
CA LYS A 338 -16.70 -59.66 49.32
C LYS A 338 -16.77 -60.89 48.43
N ILE A 339 -17.22 -60.69 47.19
CA ILE A 339 -17.14 -61.70 46.12
C ILE A 339 -15.66 -62.04 45.80
N PRO A 340 -15.32 -63.27 45.35
CA PRO A 340 -13.92 -63.66 45.10
C PRO A 340 -13.26 -62.83 44.00
N THR A 341 -14.06 -62.43 43.02
CA THR A 341 -13.69 -61.61 41.86
C THR A 341 -13.69 -60.10 42.16
N ALA A 342 -13.73 -59.68 43.43
CA ALA A 342 -13.81 -58.27 43.82
C ALA A 342 -12.66 -57.39 43.31
N LYS A 343 -11.53 -57.98 42.87
CA LYS A 343 -10.44 -57.25 42.21
C LYS A 343 -10.72 -56.89 40.75
N THR A 344 -11.61 -57.64 40.09
CA THR A 344 -11.92 -57.55 38.65
C THR A 344 -13.36 -57.10 38.37
N VAL A 345 -14.22 -57.10 39.40
CA VAL A 345 -15.58 -56.56 39.36
C VAL A 345 -15.59 -55.17 39.98
N GLY A 346 -16.16 -54.19 39.27
CA GLY A 346 -16.39 -52.85 39.78
C GLY A 346 -17.80 -52.67 40.33
N GLY A 347 -17.94 -51.81 41.33
CA GLY A 347 -19.21 -51.58 42.02
C GLY A 347 -19.07 -50.67 43.23
N THR A 348 -20.20 -50.16 43.71
CA THR A 348 -20.28 -49.21 44.83
C THR A 348 -21.37 -49.57 45.85
N THR A 349 -22.02 -50.73 45.69
CA THR A 349 -23.13 -51.19 46.53
C THR A 349 -22.88 -52.59 47.09
N ASP A 350 -23.61 -52.96 48.16
CA ASP A 350 -23.59 -54.34 48.71
C ASP A 350 -23.99 -55.34 47.62
N GLU A 351 -24.96 -54.97 46.78
CA GLU A 351 -25.57 -55.82 45.76
C GLU A 351 -24.64 -56.09 44.56
N GLU A 352 -23.69 -55.20 44.27
CA GLU A 352 -22.66 -55.39 43.22
C GLU A 352 -21.41 -56.08 43.76
N CYS A 353 -21.01 -55.76 45.00
CA CYS A 353 -19.67 -56.09 45.51
C CYS A 353 -19.63 -57.23 46.54
N CYS A 354 -20.78 -57.65 47.04
CA CYS A 354 -20.87 -58.54 48.18
C CYS A 354 -21.87 -59.68 47.95
N GLU A 355 -21.63 -60.78 48.64
CA GLU A 355 -22.47 -61.97 48.67
C GLU A 355 -22.63 -62.43 50.13
N SER A 356 -23.50 -63.41 50.39
CA SER A 356 -23.65 -63.95 51.75
C SER A 356 -22.35 -64.57 52.26
N SER A 357 -22.01 -64.38 53.53
CA SER A 357 -20.86 -65.05 54.17
C SER A 357 -20.93 -66.59 54.09
N LYS A 358 -22.14 -67.15 53.94
CA LYS A 358 -22.36 -68.59 53.70
C LYS A 358 -21.79 -69.07 52.35
N CYS A 359 -21.52 -68.18 51.40
CA CYS A 359 -20.98 -68.52 50.09
C CYS A 359 -19.56 -69.11 50.14
N ASP A 360 -18.76 -68.75 51.14
CA ASP A 360 -17.44 -69.36 51.32
C ASP A 360 -17.54 -70.85 51.71
N ASP A 361 -18.48 -71.18 52.61
CA ASP A 361 -18.76 -72.56 52.99
C ASP A 361 -19.24 -73.38 51.78
N VAL A 362 -20.14 -72.83 50.97
CA VAL A 362 -20.64 -73.53 49.78
C VAL A 362 -19.53 -73.74 48.74
N ARG A 363 -18.65 -72.75 48.49
CA ARG A 363 -17.50 -72.90 47.57
C ARG A 363 -16.47 -73.92 48.04
N ASN A 364 -16.06 -73.82 49.30
CA ASN A 364 -14.86 -74.47 49.80
C ASN A 364 -15.13 -75.81 50.50
N LYS A 365 -16.37 -76.06 50.94
CA LYS A 365 -16.70 -77.18 51.85
C LYS A 365 -17.86 -78.05 51.36
N MET A 366 -18.59 -77.63 50.33
CA MET A 366 -19.75 -78.37 49.81
C MET A 366 -19.60 -78.75 48.34
N ALA A 367 -20.12 -79.91 47.97
CA ALA A 367 -20.27 -80.35 46.58
C ALA A 367 -21.67 -80.03 46.07
N LYS A 368 -21.79 -79.67 44.78
CA LYS A 368 -23.09 -79.56 44.12
C LYS A 368 -23.77 -80.93 44.16
N MET A 369 -25.08 -80.92 44.41
CA MET A 369 -25.92 -82.09 44.14
C MET A 369 -26.08 -82.30 42.63
N GLU A 370 -26.10 -83.56 42.22
CA GLU A 370 -26.51 -83.93 40.86
C GLU A 370 -28.01 -83.63 40.67
N ASP A 371 -28.45 -83.42 39.42
CA ASP A 371 -29.80 -82.91 39.14
C ASP A 371 -30.95 -83.89 39.52
N LYS A 372 -30.61 -85.10 40.01
CA LYS A 372 -31.54 -86.11 40.56
C LYS A 372 -31.32 -86.40 42.04
N GLU A 373 -30.25 -85.91 42.65
CA GLU A 373 -30.06 -86.01 44.10
C GLU A 373 -31.01 -85.07 44.83
N VAL A 374 -31.49 -85.49 45.99
CA VAL A 374 -32.22 -84.65 46.96
C VAL A 374 -31.55 -84.80 48.33
N CYS A 375 -31.65 -83.79 49.20
CA CYS A 375 -31.10 -83.93 50.56
C CYS A 375 -31.69 -85.15 51.29
N ASN A 376 -32.99 -85.40 51.10
CA ASN A 376 -33.72 -86.49 51.75
C ASN A 376 -33.10 -87.86 51.41
N GLY A 377 -32.47 -88.50 52.41
CA GLY A 377 -31.83 -89.81 52.27
C GLY A 377 -30.29 -89.78 52.32
N LEU A 378 -29.66 -88.60 52.35
CA LEU A 378 -28.22 -88.50 52.58
C LEU A 378 -27.86 -88.82 54.04
N GLU A 379 -26.81 -89.62 54.23
CA GLU A 379 -26.18 -89.87 55.54
C GLU A 379 -25.61 -88.57 56.11
N LYS A 380 -25.56 -88.43 57.44
CA LYS A 380 -25.20 -87.19 58.17
C LYS A 380 -23.92 -86.51 57.64
N GLU A 381 -22.86 -87.25 57.37
CA GLU A 381 -21.59 -86.69 56.87
C GLU A 381 -21.64 -86.20 55.42
N LYS A 382 -22.47 -86.81 54.58
CA LYS A 382 -22.70 -86.41 53.17
C LYS A 382 -23.68 -85.26 53.09
N CYS A 383 -24.69 -85.27 53.95
CA CYS A 383 -25.70 -84.23 54.09
C CYS A 383 -25.05 -82.86 54.28
N LEU A 384 -24.21 -82.69 55.31
CA LEU A 384 -23.60 -81.40 55.67
C LEU A 384 -22.55 -80.89 54.66
N LYS A 385 -22.32 -81.62 53.56
CA LYS A 385 -21.36 -81.31 52.49
C LYS A 385 -22.03 -81.20 51.11
N LYS A 386 -23.35 -81.05 51.04
CA LYS A 386 -24.13 -80.98 49.79
C LYS A 386 -25.02 -79.75 49.74
N TYR A 387 -25.14 -79.15 48.55
CA TYR A 387 -26.08 -78.05 48.27
C TYR A 387 -26.82 -78.27 46.94
N ALA A 388 -28.02 -77.69 46.85
CA ALA A 388 -28.79 -77.63 45.62
C ALA A 388 -28.95 -76.18 45.14
N LYS A 389 -29.01 -76.00 43.82
CA LYS A 389 -29.55 -74.78 43.20
C LYS A 389 -31.05 -75.00 42.97
N VAL A 390 -31.89 -74.23 43.65
CA VAL A 390 -33.36 -74.28 43.52
C VAL A 390 -33.89 -72.97 42.95
N LYS A 391 -35.08 -72.98 42.35
CA LYS A 391 -35.78 -71.74 41.99
C LYS A 391 -36.72 -71.34 43.12
N GLN A 392 -36.46 -70.21 43.78
CA GLN A 392 -37.33 -69.65 44.81
C GLN A 392 -38.08 -68.45 44.21
N GLY A 393 -39.22 -68.73 43.58
CA GLY A 393 -39.86 -67.79 42.65
C GLY A 393 -39.05 -67.67 41.36
N ASN A 394 -38.84 -66.43 40.89
CA ASN A 394 -38.09 -66.16 39.64
C ASN A 394 -36.56 -66.13 39.82
N SER A 395 -36.06 -66.11 41.06
CA SER A 395 -34.62 -66.05 41.33
C SER A 395 -34.04 -67.43 41.65
N PRO A 396 -32.81 -67.75 41.19
CA PRO A 396 -32.07 -68.88 41.73
C PRO A 396 -31.72 -68.62 43.20
N ALA A 397 -31.81 -69.66 44.02
CA ALA A 397 -31.36 -69.68 45.39
C ALA A 397 -30.46 -70.90 45.61
N ILE A 398 -29.42 -70.74 46.40
CA ILE A 398 -28.60 -71.87 46.88
C ILE A 398 -29.16 -72.31 48.22
N VAL A 399 -29.51 -73.58 48.32
CA VAL A 399 -30.05 -74.18 49.55
C VAL A 399 -29.13 -75.31 49.99
N MET A 400 -28.61 -75.19 51.20
CA MET A 400 -27.73 -76.18 51.81
C MET A 400 -28.56 -77.34 52.34
N CYS A 401 -27.98 -78.55 52.36
CA CYS A 401 -28.55 -79.65 53.12
C CYS A 401 -28.19 -79.51 54.61
N SER A 402 -29.18 -79.67 55.50
CA SER A 402 -29.00 -79.76 56.95
C SER A 402 -29.49 -81.11 57.47
N PHE A 403 -28.81 -81.66 58.48
CA PHE A 403 -29.21 -82.91 59.13
C PHE A 403 -30.01 -82.59 60.40
N ASP A 404 -31.29 -82.94 60.45
CA ASP A 404 -32.09 -82.80 61.66
C ASP A 404 -31.90 -84.05 62.53
N GLU A 405 -31.21 -83.87 63.65
CA GLU A 405 -30.93 -84.95 64.61
C GLU A 405 -32.21 -85.49 65.28
N THR A 406 -33.27 -84.68 65.38
CA THR A 406 -34.57 -85.05 65.98
C THR A 406 -35.26 -86.15 65.18
N TYR A 407 -35.15 -86.07 63.85
CA TYR A 407 -35.81 -87.00 62.92
C TYR A 407 -34.81 -87.93 62.21
N ASN A 408 -33.51 -87.82 62.55
CA ASN A 408 -32.41 -88.57 61.94
C ASN A 408 -32.42 -88.53 60.40
N LEU A 409 -32.75 -87.37 59.82
CA LEU A 409 -32.89 -87.20 58.37
C LEU A 409 -32.22 -85.92 57.87
N CYS A 410 -31.68 -86.01 56.67
CA CYS A 410 -31.18 -84.86 55.93
C CYS A 410 -32.33 -84.16 55.18
N ARG A 411 -32.40 -82.83 55.24
CA ARG A 411 -33.39 -81.99 54.54
C ARG A 411 -32.76 -80.72 53.97
N TYR A 412 -33.49 -80.03 53.11
CA TYR A 412 -33.14 -78.68 52.70
C TYR A 412 -33.25 -77.69 53.88
N ASP A 413 -32.21 -76.89 54.13
CA ASP A 413 -32.26 -75.74 55.03
C ASP A 413 -32.79 -74.51 54.28
N THR A 414 -34.11 -74.42 54.16
CA THR A 414 -34.80 -73.33 53.47
C THR A 414 -34.66 -71.98 54.17
N ASP A 415 -34.40 -71.98 55.47
CA ASP A 415 -34.23 -70.76 56.27
C ASP A 415 -32.83 -70.16 56.07
N SER A 416 -31.85 -71.00 55.73
CA SER A 416 -30.52 -70.59 55.28
C SER A 416 -30.41 -70.29 53.77
N ALA A 417 -31.51 -70.29 53.00
CA ALA A 417 -31.45 -70.10 51.55
C ALA A 417 -30.72 -68.81 51.13
N ILE A 418 -29.63 -68.95 50.38
CA ILE A 418 -28.84 -67.83 49.85
C ILE A 418 -29.53 -67.31 48.59
N LYS A 419 -30.20 -66.17 48.71
CA LYS A 419 -30.85 -65.46 47.59
C LYS A 419 -29.82 -64.63 46.82
N GLY A 420 -29.98 -64.58 45.49
CA GLY A 420 -29.02 -63.93 44.58
C GLY A 420 -27.92 -64.86 44.07
N GLY A 421 -27.73 -66.01 44.73
CA GLY A 421 -26.63 -66.93 44.45
C GLY A 421 -25.31 -66.44 45.05
N CYS A 422 -24.32 -67.32 45.00
CA CYS A 422 -22.92 -67.00 45.22
C CYS A 422 -22.32 -66.89 43.83
N THR A 423 -21.71 -65.76 43.49
CA THR A 423 -21.81 -65.23 42.11
C THR A 423 -21.23 -66.14 41.02
N GLU A 424 -20.31 -67.03 41.38
CA GLU A 424 -19.72 -68.07 40.49
C GLU A 424 -19.58 -69.45 41.19
N ILE A 425 -20.63 -69.91 41.89
CA ILE A 425 -20.85 -71.34 42.27
C ILE A 425 -21.75 -71.99 41.22
#